data_AF-A0A6L8NAC0-F1
#
_entry.id   AF-A0A6L8NAC0-F1
#
_cell.length_a   1.000
_cell.length_b   1.000
_cell.length_c   1.000
_cell.angle_alpha   90.00
_cell.angle_beta   90.00
_cell.angle_gamma   90.00
#
_symmetry.space_group_name_H-M   'P 1'
#
loop_
_entity.id
_entity.type
_entity.pdbx_description
1 polymer ?
#
loop_
_entity_poly.entity_id
_entity_poly.type
_entity_poly.pdbx_seq_one_letter_code
_entity_poly.pdbx_strand_id
1 'polypeptide(L)'
;RGAELLGPETPAGARLQQTALFFQRLAADMDAGPVPAADGDRVLTVLAALVEAGGPRTTDTLAAALGWPEGRVAAAVATAVRHPELTDPLALREAAPGLWTAAARPGRLSPSQQTALTTDQADQADQAAQAAPTASRRA
;
A
#
# COMPACT_ATOMS: atom_id res chain seq x y z
N ARG A 1 5.14 -29.04 9.83
CA ARG A 1 5.91 -30.30 9.97
C ARG A 1 7.30 -30.12 10.63
N GLY A 2 8.20 -29.25 10.15
CA GLY A 2 9.54 -29.10 10.77
C GLY A 2 9.56 -28.42 12.16
N ALA A 3 8.86 -27.29 12.34
CA ALA A 3 8.82 -26.57 13.61
C ALA A 3 8.03 -27.30 14.72
N GLU A 4 7.02 -28.09 14.34
CA GLU A 4 6.23 -28.92 15.27
C GLU A 4 7.09 -29.99 15.96
N LEU A 5 8.16 -30.46 15.31
CA LEU A 5 9.10 -31.44 15.87
C LEU A 5 10.01 -30.85 16.95
N LEU A 6 10.28 -29.54 16.89
CA LEU A 6 11.12 -28.84 17.86
C LEU A 6 10.29 -28.07 18.90
N GLY A 7 8.95 -28.12 18.80
CA GLY A 7 8.05 -27.24 19.55
C GLY A 7 8.09 -25.81 19.00
N PRO A 8 6.95 -25.21 18.61
CA PRO A 8 6.92 -23.86 18.04
C PRO A 8 7.41 -22.78 19.02
N GLU A 9 7.26 -23.03 20.32
CA GLU A 9 7.69 -22.14 21.41
C GLU A 9 9.19 -22.19 21.71
N THR A 10 9.96 -23.08 21.07
CA THR A 10 11.41 -23.12 21.27
C THR A 10 12.11 -22.12 20.34
N PRO A 11 13.27 -21.57 20.74
CA PRO A 11 14.06 -20.70 19.86
C PRO A 11 14.41 -21.36 18.51
N ALA A 12 14.54 -22.68 18.47
CA ALA A 12 14.79 -23.42 17.24
C ALA A 12 13.52 -23.55 16.38
N GLY A 13 12.36 -23.80 16.98
CA GLY A 13 11.06 -23.81 16.30
C GLY A 13 10.72 -22.47 15.66
N ALA A 14 10.91 -21.37 16.38
CA ALA A 14 10.67 -20.01 15.88
C ALA A 14 11.56 -19.66 14.66
N ARG A 15 12.86 -20.00 14.72
CA ARG A 15 13.79 -19.79 13.59
C ARG A 15 13.41 -20.61 12.36
N LEU A 16 12.96 -21.85 12.55
CA LEU A 16 12.48 -22.69 11.45
C LEU A 16 11.19 -22.14 10.84
N GLN A 17 10.26 -21.64 11.64
CA GLN A 17 9.04 -21.02 11.14
C GLN A 17 9.35 -19.75 10.33
N GLN A 18 10.25 -18.90 10.82
CA GLN A 18 10.70 -17.71 10.09
C GLN A 18 11.37 -18.08 8.76
N THR A 19 12.22 -19.10 8.77
CA THR A 19 12.87 -19.62 7.56
C THR A 19 11.87 -20.22 6.57
N ALA A 20 10.87 -20.96 7.04
CA ALA A 20 9.82 -21.52 6.20
C ALA A 20 8.99 -20.41 5.54
N LEU A 21 8.61 -19.37 6.28
CA LEU A 21 7.90 -18.20 5.75
C LEU A 21 8.75 -17.40 4.75
N PHE A 22 10.07 -17.39 4.91
CA PHE A 22 10.98 -16.79 3.93
C PHE A 22 10.98 -17.57 2.62
N PHE A 23 11.19 -18.90 2.68
CA PHE A 23 11.22 -19.73 1.48
C PHE A 23 9.87 -19.83 0.78
N GLN A 24 8.75 -19.79 1.52
CA GLN A 24 7.42 -19.69 0.91
C GLN A 24 7.26 -18.39 0.12
N ARG A 25 7.76 -17.27 0.64
CA ARG A 25 7.77 -16.00 -0.08
C ARG A 25 8.66 -16.03 -1.32
N LEU A 26 9.87 -16.60 -1.20
CA LEU A 26 10.78 -16.75 -2.32
C LEU A 26 10.25 -17.68 -3.41
N ALA A 27 9.61 -18.79 -3.03
CA ALA A 27 8.97 -19.70 -3.97
C ALA A 27 7.81 -19.01 -4.70
N ALA A 28 6.99 -18.23 -3.98
CA ALA A 28 5.91 -17.46 -4.58
C ALA A 28 6.43 -16.39 -5.56
N ASP A 29 7.58 -15.77 -5.27
CA ASP A 29 8.23 -14.78 -6.13
C ASP A 29 8.75 -15.41 -7.44
N MET A 30 9.40 -16.57 -7.35
CA MET A 30 9.88 -17.32 -8.52
C MET A 30 8.75 -17.92 -9.36
N ASP A 31 7.63 -18.30 -8.74
CA ASP A 31 6.47 -18.89 -9.42
C ASP A 31 5.56 -17.84 -10.07
N ALA A 32 5.66 -16.57 -9.65
CA ALA A 32 4.76 -15.52 -10.09
C ALA A 32 4.84 -15.19 -11.59
N GLY A 33 5.97 -15.49 -12.25
CA GLY A 33 6.13 -15.31 -13.70
C GLY A 33 5.91 -13.87 -14.19
N PRO A 34 5.88 -13.64 -15.51
CA PRO A 34 5.54 -12.33 -16.05
C PRO A 34 4.08 -11.99 -15.77
N VAL A 35 3.84 -10.86 -15.12
CA VAL A 35 2.48 -10.37 -14.84
C VAL A 35 1.77 -10.04 -16.15
N PRO A 36 0.57 -10.57 -16.42
CA PRO A 36 -0.20 -10.19 -17.59
C PRO A 36 -0.43 -8.68 -17.62
N ALA A 37 -0.34 -8.05 -18.80
CA ALA A 37 -0.49 -6.59 -18.94
C ALA A 37 -1.79 -6.05 -18.29
N ALA A 38 -2.89 -6.79 -18.46
CA ALA A 38 -4.18 -6.44 -17.86
C ALA A 38 -4.16 -6.42 -16.32
N ASP A 39 -3.31 -7.22 -15.67
CA ASP A 39 -3.14 -7.19 -14.21
C ASP A 39 -2.25 -6.03 -13.77
N GLY A 40 -1.23 -5.68 -14.56
CA GLY A 40 -0.45 -4.46 -14.38
C GLY A 40 -1.31 -3.19 -14.45
N ASP A 41 -2.17 -3.07 -15.45
CA ASP A 41 -3.07 -1.92 -15.60
C ASP A 41 -4.03 -1.78 -14.40
N ARG A 42 -4.52 -2.91 -13.88
CA ARG A 42 -5.39 -2.93 -12.69
C ARG A 42 -4.64 -2.45 -11.45
N VAL A 43 -3.39 -2.89 -11.27
CA VAL A 43 -2.52 -2.43 -10.18
C VAL A 43 -2.34 -0.92 -10.25
N LEU A 44 -2.00 -0.39 -11.42
CA LEU A 44 -1.79 1.05 -11.61
C LEU A 44 -3.07 1.86 -11.38
N THR A 45 -4.23 1.33 -11.77
CA THR A 45 -5.52 1.99 -11.51
C THR A 45 -5.84 2.06 -10.02
N VAL A 46 -5.63 0.98 -9.27
CA VAL A 46 -5.83 0.96 -7.81
C VAL A 46 -4.86 1.93 -7.12
N LEU A 47 -3.61 1.98 -7.58
CA LEU A 47 -2.61 2.90 -7.07
C LEU A 47 -3.01 4.37 -7.32
N ALA A 48 -3.49 4.69 -8.52
CA ALA A 48 -4.00 6.02 -8.85
C ALA A 48 -5.18 6.42 -7.95
N ALA A 49 -6.11 5.49 -7.70
CA ALA A 49 -7.24 5.74 -6.79
C ALA A 49 -6.80 6.03 -5.36
N LEU A 50 -5.76 5.35 -4.87
CA LEU A 50 -5.20 5.58 -3.55
C LEU A 50 -4.46 6.93 -3.44
N VAL A 51 -3.73 7.32 -4.49
CA VAL A 51 -3.09 8.64 -4.56
C VAL A 51 -4.14 9.74 -4.56
N GLU A 52 -5.19 9.62 -5.38
CA GLU A 52 -6.29 10.57 -5.45
C GLU A 52 -7.06 10.67 -4.12
N ALA A 53 -7.26 9.54 -3.44
CA ALA A 53 -7.95 9.51 -2.15
C ALA A 53 -7.17 10.22 -1.03
N GLY A 54 -5.87 10.47 -1.21
CA GLY A 54 -5.00 11.18 -0.26
C GLY A 54 -4.84 10.48 1.09
N GLY A 55 -5.21 9.20 1.21
CA GLY A 55 -5.17 8.49 2.47
C GLY A 55 -5.66 7.05 2.40
N PRO A 56 -5.61 6.32 3.52
CA PRO A 56 -5.87 4.90 3.53
C PRO A 56 -7.33 4.53 3.18
N ARG A 57 -7.54 3.47 2.40
CA ARG A 57 -8.86 2.96 1.97
C ARG A 57 -8.93 1.43 2.01
N THR A 58 -10.12 0.88 2.26
CA THR A 58 -10.37 -0.57 2.20
C THR A 58 -10.52 -1.04 0.75
N THR A 59 -10.40 -2.34 0.53
CA THR A 59 -10.69 -2.95 -0.78
C THR A 59 -12.14 -2.73 -1.22
N ASP A 60 -13.10 -2.77 -0.29
CA ASP A 60 -14.51 -2.50 -0.61
C ASP A 60 -14.69 -1.04 -1.08
N THR A 61 -14.08 -0.08 -0.37
CA THR A 61 -14.27 1.34 -0.70
C THR A 61 -13.65 1.65 -2.06
N LEU A 62 -12.48 1.07 -2.34
CA LEU A 62 -11.85 1.14 -3.66
C LEU A 62 -12.71 0.47 -4.74
N ALA A 63 -13.29 -0.69 -4.46
CA ALA A 63 -14.16 -1.41 -5.39
C ALA A 63 -15.42 -0.60 -5.74
N ALA A 64 -16.05 -0.01 -4.73
CA ALA A 64 -17.21 0.87 -4.89
C ALA A 64 -16.86 2.10 -5.73
N ALA A 65 -15.75 2.78 -5.42
CA ALA A 65 -15.31 3.97 -6.14
C ALA A 65 -14.93 3.68 -7.60
N LEU A 66 -14.28 2.54 -7.86
CA LEU A 66 -13.86 2.11 -9.20
C LEU A 66 -14.98 1.46 -10.01
N GLY A 67 -16.12 1.13 -9.39
CA GLY A 67 -17.18 0.32 -10.00
C GLY A 67 -16.72 -1.10 -10.35
N TRP A 68 -15.79 -1.67 -9.57
CA TRP A 68 -15.20 -2.98 -9.81
C TRP A 68 -15.72 -4.03 -8.83
N PRO A 69 -15.71 -5.33 -9.20
CA PRO A 69 -15.89 -6.40 -8.22
C PRO A 69 -14.79 -6.36 -7.16
N GLU A 70 -15.14 -6.57 -5.88
CA GLU A 70 -14.17 -6.54 -4.78
C GLU A 70 -13.01 -7.52 -4.99
N GLY A 71 -13.30 -8.74 -5.46
CA GLY A 71 -12.26 -9.73 -5.78
C GLY A 71 -11.26 -9.26 -6.84
N ARG A 72 -11.66 -8.37 -7.75
CA ARG A 72 -10.74 -7.75 -8.73
C ARG A 72 -9.78 -6.78 -8.05
N VAL A 73 -10.27 -5.96 -7.12
CA VAL A 73 -9.44 -5.02 -6.36
C VAL A 73 -8.51 -5.78 -5.43
N ALA A 74 -9.01 -6.80 -4.72
CA ALA A 74 -8.19 -7.65 -3.86
C ALA A 74 -7.07 -8.36 -4.64
N ALA A 75 -7.38 -8.88 -5.84
CA ALA A 75 -6.38 -9.46 -6.72
C ALA A 75 -5.32 -8.44 -7.17
N ALA A 76 -5.72 -7.22 -7.55
CA ALA A 76 -4.80 -6.15 -7.92
C ALA A 76 -3.90 -5.74 -6.76
N VAL A 77 -4.45 -5.57 -5.55
CA VAL A 77 -3.67 -5.31 -4.32
C VAL A 77 -2.67 -6.44 -4.08
N ALA A 78 -3.10 -7.70 -4.17
CA ALA A 78 -2.23 -8.84 -3.96
C ALA A 78 -1.11 -8.92 -5.02
N THR A 79 -1.41 -8.60 -6.28
CA THR A 79 -0.40 -8.50 -7.35
C THR A 79 0.58 -7.36 -7.07
N ALA A 80 0.11 -6.18 -6.66
CA ALA A 80 0.98 -5.05 -6.31
C ALA A 80 1.93 -5.38 -5.15
N VAL A 81 1.46 -6.13 -4.15
CA VAL A 81 2.28 -6.59 -3.01
C VAL A 81 3.34 -7.60 -3.45
N ARG A 82 3.00 -8.51 -4.37
CA ARG A 82 3.96 -9.49 -4.91
C ARG A 82 4.95 -8.87 -5.89
N HIS A 83 4.55 -7.84 -6.62
CA HIS A 83 5.31 -7.24 -7.71
C HIS A 83 5.58 -5.74 -7.48
N PRO A 84 6.44 -5.37 -6.51
CA PRO A 84 6.74 -3.98 -6.21
C PRO A 84 7.41 -3.21 -7.37
N GLU A 85 7.94 -3.91 -8.37
CA GLU A 85 8.43 -3.35 -9.63
C GLU A 85 7.33 -2.73 -10.50
N LEU A 86 6.08 -3.17 -10.36
CA LEU A 86 4.94 -2.61 -11.10
C LEU A 86 4.45 -1.29 -10.52
N THR A 87 4.69 -1.04 -9.23
CA THR A 87 4.21 0.17 -8.55
C THR A 87 5.24 1.27 -8.47
N ASP A 88 6.49 1.01 -8.87
CA ASP A 88 7.56 2.01 -8.84
C ASP A 88 7.17 3.26 -9.68
N PRO A 89 7.32 4.48 -9.15
CA PRO A 89 8.10 4.90 -7.98
C PRO A 89 7.37 4.84 -6.61
N LEU A 90 6.13 4.37 -6.58
CA LEU A 90 5.32 4.28 -5.37
C LEU A 90 5.40 2.88 -4.74
N ALA A 91 5.06 2.82 -3.47
CA ALA A 91 4.88 1.59 -2.70
C ALA A 91 3.46 1.55 -2.16
N LEU A 92 2.80 0.41 -2.36
CA LEU A 92 1.56 0.09 -1.66
C LEU A 92 1.90 -0.28 -0.21
N ARG A 93 1.19 0.33 0.75
CA ARG A 93 1.38 0.11 2.18
C ARG A 93 0.07 -0.24 2.86
N GLU A 94 0.12 -1.21 3.75
CA GLU A 94 -0.97 -1.51 4.67
C GLU A 94 -0.83 -0.62 5.91
N ALA A 95 -1.75 0.33 6.09
CA ALA A 95 -1.77 1.24 7.23
C ALA A 95 -2.37 0.58 8.49
N ALA A 96 -3.33 -0.32 8.27
CA ALA A 96 -3.95 -1.22 9.23
C ALA A 96 -4.48 -2.45 8.46
N PRO A 97 -4.79 -3.58 9.13
CA PRO A 97 -5.29 -4.77 8.42
C PRO A 97 -6.43 -4.46 7.44
N GLY A 98 -6.20 -4.69 6.15
CA GLY A 98 -7.16 -4.42 5.07
C GLY A 98 -7.29 -2.96 4.64
N LEU A 99 -6.50 -2.04 5.21
CA LEU A 99 -6.53 -0.61 4.92
C LEU A 99 -5.25 -0.21 4.18
N TRP A 100 -5.39 0.12 2.90
CA TRP A 100 -4.29 0.32 1.97
C TRP A 100 -4.07 1.80 1.65
N THR A 101 -2.82 2.22 1.52
CA THR A 101 -2.43 3.56 1.09
C THR A 101 -1.26 3.50 0.11
N ALA A 102 -1.13 4.52 -0.73
CA ALA A 102 0.02 4.71 -1.61
C ALA A 102 1.00 5.70 -0.97
N ALA A 103 2.30 5.38 -1.01
CA ALA A 103 3.36 6.28 -0.55
C ALA A 103 4.56 6.21 -1.48
N ALA A 104 5.43 7.22 -1.48
CA ALA A 104 6.71 7.13 -2.17
C ALA A 104 7.51 5.92 -1.65
N ARG A 105 8.13 5.15 -2.57
CA ARG A 105 8.94 4.00 -2.18
C ARG A 105 10.13 4.45 -1.32
N PRO A 106 10.47 3.74 -0.22
CA PRO A 106 11.62 4.07 0.59
C PRO A 106 12.90 4.20 -0.27
N GLY A 107 13.64 5.28 -0.05
CA GLY A 107 14.86 5.57 -0.81
C GLY A 107 14.66 6.32 -2.14
N ARG A 108 13.41 6.56 -2.58
CA ARG A 108 13.14 7.46 -3.73
C ARG A 108 13.30 8.94 -3.37
N LEU A 109 12.87 9.30 -2.17
CA LEU A 109 13.02 10.64 -1.60
C LEU A 109 13.98 10.59 -0.41
N SER A 110 14.92 11.51 -0.35
CA SER A 110 15.74 11.70 0.85
C SER A 110 14.87 12.14 2.03
N PRO A 111 15.30 11.92 3.29
CA PRO A 111 14.59 12.44 4.45
C PRO A 111 14.37 13.96 4.37
N SER A 112 15.36 14.72 3.89
CA SER A 112 15.24 16.17 3.72
C SER A 112 14.18 16.58 2.69
N GLN A 113 14.08 15.85 1.57
CA GLN A 113 13.05 16.09 0.56
C GLN A 113 11.65 15.76 1.10
N GLN A 114 11.51 14.67 1.85
CA GLN A 114 10.25 14.31 2.50
C GLN A 114 9.80 15.40 3.47
N THR A 115 10.68 15.83 4.37
CA THR A 115 10.38 16.90 5.33
C THR A 115 9.94 18.18 4.63
N ALA A 116 10.70 18.64 3.62
CA ALA A 116 10.38 19.86 2.89
C ALA A 116 8.99 19.81 2.24
N LEU A 117 8.63 18.68 1.62
CA LEU A 117 7.32 18.49 0.98
C LEU A 117 6.19 18.43 2.01
N THR A 118 6.38 17.76 3.15
CA THR A 118 5.35 17.70 4.19
C THR A 118 5.10 19.05 4.88
N THR A 119 6.13 19.87 5.07
CA THR A 119 6.00 21.22 5.63
C THR A 119 5.27 22.14 4.66
N ASP A 120 5.63 22.12 3.37
CA ASP A 120 4.94 22.91 2.34
C ASP A 120 3.45 22.54 2.21
N GLN A 121 3.12 21.25 2.28
CA GLN A 121 1.71 20.81 2.29
C GLN A 121 0.93 21.33 3.52
N ALA A 122 1.55 21.36 4.70
CA ALA A 122 0.92 21.88 5.91
C ALA A 122 0.69 23.41 5.80
N ASP A 123 1.70 24.14 5.31
CA ASP A 123 1.61 25.59 5.10
C ASP A 123 0.55 25.96 4.07
N GLN A 124 0.40 25.17 3.01
CA GLN A 124 -0.67 25.34 2.00
C GLN A 124 -2.06 25.02 2.57
N ALA A 125 -2.19 23.96 3.38
CA ALA A 125 -3.46 23.61 4.03
C ALA A 125 -3.93 24.72 4.99
N ASP A 126 -3.00 25.29 5.78
CA ASP A 126 -3.28 26.41 6.67
C ASP A 126 -3.67 27.69 5.90
N GLN A 127 -3.02 27.97 4.77
CA GLN A 127 -3.40 29.09 3.89
C GLN A 127 -4.78 28.89 3.26
N ALA A 128 -5.11 27.68 2.82
CA ALA A 128 -6.43 27.35 2.28
C ALA A 128 -7.54 27.50 3.34
N ALA A 129 -7.27 27.11 4.59
CA ALA A 129 -8.18 27.28 5.71
C ALA A 129 -8.40 28.76 6.08
N GLN A 130 -7.36 29.60 5.95
CA GLN A 130 -7.45 31.06 6.18
C GLN A 130 -8.12 31.81 5.02
N ALA A 131 -8.05 31.28 3.80
CA ALA A 131 -8.68 31.87 2.62
C ALA A 131 -10.17 31.51 2.44
N ALA A 132 -10.68 30.52 3.18
CA ALA A 132 -12.10 30.19 3.17
C ALA A 132 -12.92 31.36 3.76
N PRO A 133 -13.80 32.02 2.99
CA PRO A 133 -14.51 33.19 3.47
C PRO A 133 -15.44 32.79 4.61
N THR A 134 -15.31 33.50 5.74
CA THR A 134 -16.28 33.56 6.82
C THR A 134 -17.62 34.02 6.24
N ALA A 135 -18.43 33.07 5.75
CA ALA A 135 -19.78 33.35 5.30
C ALA A 135 -20.53 33.96 6.48
N SER A 136 -20.90 35.23 6.27
CA SER A 136 -21.40 36.17 7.25
C SER A 136 -22.51 35.59 8.14
N ARG A 137 -22.24 35.65 9.43
CA ARG A 137 -23.22 35.93 10.47
C ARG A 137 -23.90 37.27 10.14
N ARG A 138 -25.11 37.24 9.56
CA ARG A 138 -26.15 38.31 9.48
C ARG A 138 -27.25 37.78 8.55
N ALA A 139 -28.54 37.78 8.86
CA ALA A 139 -29.34 38.25 9.99
C ALA A 139 -30.66 37.44 9.99
#